data_AF-A0A9D0J5W4-F1
#
_entry.id   AF-A0A9D0J5W4-F1
#
_cell.length_a   1.000
_cell.length_b   1.000
_cell.length_c   1.000
_cell.angle_alpha   90.00
_cell.angle_beta   90.00
_cell.angle_gamma   90.00
#
_symmetry.space_group_name_H-M   'P 1'
#
loop_
_entity.id
_entity.type
_entity.pdbx_description
1 polymer ?
#
loop_
_entity_poly.entity_id
_entity_poly.type
_entity_poly.pdbx_seq_one_letter_code
_entity_poly.pdbx_strand_id
1 'polypeptide(L)'
;MAIALRKPQEIDKLRAANAIVGGALELLRTETRPGMSLKELDAMAEDYIRAHNARPSFKGLYGFPNAVCTSLNEVIIHGIPSEYRLQEGDVIGYDIGTELEGYFGDAAISVPVGAVSAADEALIACAKDTLYFAIDSIKEGMRFKELSKAMEDFIKERGFVPLR
;
A
#
# COMPACT_ATOMS: atom_id res chain seq x y z
N MET A 1 14.31 0.23 -20.57
CA MET A 1 13.13 -0.65 -20.62
C MET A 1 12.02 0.14 -21.30
N ALA A 2 11.33 -0.43 -22.29
CA ALA A 2 10.23 0.26 -22.95
C ALA A 2 8.96 0.18 -22.08
N ILE A 3 8.13 1.23 -22.09
CA ILE A 3 6.83 1.24 -21.41
C ILE A 3 5.83 0.52 -22.32
N ALA A 4 5.23 -0.56 -21.81
CA ALA A 4 4.28 -1.35 -22.58
C ALA A 4 2.94 -0.60 -22.74
N LEU A 5 2.45 -0.50 -23.98
CA LEU A 5 1.09 -0.07 -24.26
C LEU A 5 0.15 -1.29 -24.12
N ARG A 6 -0.73 -1.25 -23.13
CA ARG A 6 -1.60 -2.37 -22.78
C ARG A 6 -2.84 -2.42 -23.67
N LYS A 7 -3.21 -3.62 -24.10
CA LYS A 7 -4.48 -3.88 -24.77
C LYS A 7 -5.64 -3.81 -23.77
N PRO A 8 -6.89 -3.52 -24.21
CA PRO A 8 -8.05 -3.49 -23.32
C PRO A 8 -8.20 -4.72 -22.42
N GLN A 9 -7.98 -5.92 -22.96
CA GLN A 9 -8.03 -7.18 -22.20
C GLN A 9 -6.96 -7.28 -21.10
N GLU A 10 -5.76 -6.71 -21.34
CA GLU A 10 -4.71 -6.66 -20.31
C GLU A 10 -5.10 -5.68 -19.19
N ILE A 11 -5.74 -4.57 -19.55
CA ILE A 11 -6.26 -3.59 -18.57
C ILE A 11 -7.33 -4.23 -17.70
N ASP A 12 -8.23 -5.03 -18.27
CA ASP A 12 -9.27 -5.74 -17.51
C ASP A 12 -8.66 -6.75 -16.52
N LYS A 13 -7.61 -7.47 -16.93
CA LYS A 13 -6.88 -8.39 -16.04
C LYS A 13 -6.12 -7.67 -14.93
N LEU A 14 -5.45 -6.55 -15.23
CA LEU A 14 -4.85 -5.69 -14.21
C LEU A 14 -5.91 -5.17 -13.23
N ARG A 15 -7.09 -4.78 -13.72
CA ARG A 15 -8.19 -4.34 -12.86
C ARG A 15 -8.65 -5.46 -11.92
N ALA A 16 -8.78 -6.68 -12.42
CA ALA A 16 -9.17 -7.83 -11.61
C ALA A 16 -8.15 -8.14 -10.50
N ALA A 17 -6.85 -8.13 -10.81
CA ALA A 17 -5.80 -8.30 -9.81
C ALA A 17 -5.81 -7.19 -8.75
N ASN A 18 -5.94 -5.92 -9.17
CA ASN A 18 -5.99 -4.78 -8.25
C ASN A 18 -7.28 -4.72 -7.43
N ALA A 19 -8.40 -5.27 -7.91
CA ALA A 19 -9.63 -5.36 -7.12
C ALA A 19 -9.44 -6.27 -5.89
N ILE A 20 -8.66 -7.35 -6.02
CA ILE A 20 -8.33 -8.23 -4.89
C ILE A 20 -7.46 -7.49 -3.88
N VAL A 21 -6.45 -6.74 -4.35
CA VAL A 21 -5.63 -5.87 -3.47
C VAL A 21 -6.51 -4.89 -2.70
N GLY A 22 -7.40 -4.17 -3.39
CA GLY A 22 -8.30 -3.22 -2.76
C GLY A 22 -9.18 -3.85 -1.68
N GLY A 23 -9.73 -5.05 -1.95
CA GLY A 23 -10.51 -5.80 -0.96
C GLY A 23 -9.69 -6.27 0.24
N ALA A 24 -8.45 -6.73 0.02
CA ALA A 24 -7.55 -7.14 1.10
C ALA A 24 -7.13 -5.95 1.98
N LEU A 25 -6.81 -4.80 1.37
CA LEU A 25 -6.48 -3.58 2.11
C LEU A 25 -7.68 -3.08 2.94
N GLU A 26 -8.89 -3.15 2.41
CA GLU A 26 -10.10 -2.78 3.14
C GLU A 26 -10.39 -3.72 4.32
N LEU A 27 -10.16 -5.03 4.13
CA LEU A 27 -10.20 -6.01 5.22
C LEU A 27 -9.22 -5.63 6.32
N LEU A 28 -7.94 -5.41 5.99
CA LEU A 28 -6.92 -5.05 6.98
C LEU A 28 -7.24 -3.73 7.67
N ARG A 29 -7.70 -2.71 6.94
CA ARG A 29 -8.13 -1.43 7.50
C ARG A 29 -9.24 -1.61 8.53
N THR A 30 -10.21 -2.46 8.25
CA THR A 30 -11.37 -2.72 9.13
C THR A 30 -10.98 -3.52 10.37
N GLU A 31 -10.05 -4.45 10.22
CA GLU A 31 -9.65 -5.37 11.29
C GLU A 31 -8.53 -4.82 12.18
N THR A 32 -7.83 -3.77 11.72
CA THR A 32 -6.78 -3.09 12.49
C THR A 32 -7.34 -2.47 13.77
N ARG A 33 -6.89 -2.99 14.91
CA ARG A 33 -7.25 -2.53 16.25
C ARG A 33 -6.17 -2.92 17.26
N PRO A 34 -6.10 -2.26 18.44
CA PRO A 34 -5.18 -2.66 19.49
C PRO A 34 -5.32 -4.15 19.85
N GLY A 35 -4.19 -4.81 20.06
CA GLY A 35 -4.09 -6.22 20.42
C GLY A 35 -3.90 -7.18 19.24
N MET A 36 -4.22 -6.78 17.99
CA MET A 36 -3.96 -7.60 16.80
C MET A 36 -2.45 -7.74 16.56
N SER A 37 -1.97 -8.94 16.30
CA SER A 37 -0.57 -9.14 15.90
C SER A 37 -0.37 -8.89 14.41
N LEU A 38 0.82 -8.43 14.01
CA LEU A 38 1.13 -8.22 12.59
C LEU A 38 1.04 -9.52 11.79
N LYS A 39 1.36 -10.67 12.41
CA LYS A 39 1.17 -11.98 11.78
C LYS A 39 -0.29 -12.41 11.64
N GLU A 40 -1.15 -12.09 12.61
CA GLU A 40 -2.59 -12.32 12.49
C GLU A 40 -3.15 -11.57 11.27
N LEU A 41 -2.74 -10.30 11.10
CA LEU A 41 -3.12 -9.47 9.96
C LEU A 41 -2.58 -9.99 8.62
N ASP A 42 -1.29 -10.37 8.56
CA ASP A 42 -0.71 -10.99 7.36
C ASP A 42 -1.45 -12.27 6.94
N ALA A 43 -1.77 -13.14 7.89
CA ALA A 43 -2.51 -14.37 7.63
C ALA A 43 -3.91 -14.10 7.06
N MET A 44 -4.63 -13.11 7.61
CA MET A 44 -5.96 -12.72 7.12
C MET A 44 -5.92 -12.23 5.67
N ALA A 45 -4.92 -11.41 5.31
CA ALA A 45 -4.76 -10.96 3.95
C ALA A 45 -4.34 -12.10 3.01
N GLU A 46 -3.44 -13.00 3.43
CA GLU A 46 -3.07 -14.17 2.63
C GLU A 46 -4.27 -15.06 2.34
N ASP A 47 -5.09 -15.35 3.36
CA ASP A 47 -6.31 -16.15 3.21
C ASP A 47 -7.30 -15.48 2.26
N TYR A 48 -7.50 -14.16 2.38
CA TYR A 48 -8.35 -13.39 1.46
C TYR A 48 -7.85 -13.49 0.02
N ILE A 49 -6.56 -13.27 -0.23
CA ILE A 49 -5.97 -13.33 -1.58
C ILE A 49 -6.16 -14.73 -2.19
N ARG A 50 -5.88 -15.78 -1.40
CA ARG A 50 -6.03 -17.18 -1.85
C ARG A 50 -7.48 -17.55 -2.13
N ALA A 51 -8.42 -17.05 -1.33
CA ALA A 51 -9.86 -17.27 -1.55
C ALA A 51 -10.35 -16.70 -2.90
N HIS A 52 -9.64 -15.71 -3.46
CA HIS A 52 -9.93 -15.13 -4.77
C HIS A 52 -9.10 -15.75 -5.91
N ASN A 53 -8.52 -16.94 -5.70
CA ASN A 53 -7.67 -17.65 -6.66
C ASN A 53 -6.43 -16.86 -7.13
N ALA A 54 -5.99 -15.89 -6.33
CA ALA A 54 -4.76 -15.15 -6.56
C ALA A 54 -3.64 -15.65 -5.64
N ARG A 55 -2.40 -15.33 -6.00
CA ARG A 55 -1.22 -15.59 -5.17
C ARG A 55 -0.73 -14.28 -4.54
N PRO A 56 -0.30 -14.26 -3.27
CA PRO A 56 0.41 -13.11 -2.71
C PRO A 56 1.76 -12.96 -3.44
N SER A 57 1.91 -11.91 -4.24
CA SER A 57 3.05 -11.81 -5.16
C SER A 57 4.37 -11.54 -4.46
N PHE A 58 4.33 -10.91 -3.28
CA PHE A 58 5.51 -10.63 -2.46
C PHE A 58 6.06 -11.86 -1.78
N LYS A 59 5.22 -12.85 -1.44
CA LYS A 59 5.66 -14.06 -0.75
C LYS A 59 6.60 -14.88 -1.63
N GLY A 60 7.84 -15.01 -1.19
CA GLY A 60 8.95 -15.65 -1.89
C GLY A 60 9.73 -14.73 -2.84
N LEU A 61 9.24 -13.52 -3.12
CA LEU A 61 9.93 -12.56 -3.99
C LEU A 61 11.21 -12.07 -3.27
N TYR A 62 12.37 -12.32 -3.88
CA TYR A 62 13.68 -12.02 -3.29
C TYR A 62 13.90 -12.58 -1.87
N GLY A 63 13.18 -13.66 -1.51
CA GLY A 63 13.23 -14.26 -0.19
C GLY A 63 12.33 -13.61 0.86
N PHE A 64 11.44 -12.67 0.48
CA PHE A 64 10.47 -12.09 1.40
C PHE A 64 9.49 -13.18 1.92
N PRO A 65 9.31 -13.33 3.24
CA PRO A 65 8.67 -14.53 3.80
C PRO A 65 7.13 -14.49 3.86
N ASN A 66 6.52 -13.32 3.75
CA ASN A 66 5.11 -13.08 4.09
C ASN A 66 4.28 -12.60 2.88
N ALA A 67 2.96 -12.54 3.04
CA ALA A 67 2.06 -12.07 1.99
C ALA A 67 1.98 -10.53 1.93
N VAL A 68 2.10 -9.88 3.09
CA VAL A 68 1.95 -8.44 3.28
C VAL A 68 3.20 -7.86 3.91
N CYS A 69 3.63 -6.68 3.44
CA CYS A 69 4.60 -5.89 4.21
C CYS A 69 3.84 -5.09 5.28
N THR A 70 4.31 -5.17 6.53
CA THR A 70 3.73 -4.47 7.69
C THR A 70 4.74 -3.48 8.24
N SER A 71 4.58 -2.20 7.89
CA SER A 71 5.53 -1.14 8.18
C SER A 71 5.03 -0.32 9.37
N LEU A 72 5.40 -0.75 10.58
CA LEU A 72 4.97 -0.15 11.85
C LEU A 72 5.80 1.10 12.17
N ASN A 73 5.14 2.21 12.48
CA ASN A 73 5.71 3.45 12.99
C ASN A 73 6.91 3.97 12.16
N GLU A 74 8.13 3.87 12.68
CA GLU A 74 9.35 4.35 12.01
C GLU A 74 9.79 3.50 10.81
N VAL A 75 9.21 2.31 10.63
CA VAL A 75 9.50 1.45 9.49
C VAL A 75 8.90 2.08 8.24
N ILE A 76 9.76 2.44 7.28
CA ILE A 76 9.36 3.18 6.07
C ILE A 76 8.57 2.30 5.10
N ILE A 77 9.16 1.18 4.64
CA ILE A 77 8.57 0.20 3.71
C ILE A 77 9.15 -1.19 3.98
N HIS A 78 8.52 -2.23 3.43
CA HIS A 78 8.99 -3.62 3.45
C HIS A 78 9.19 -4.22 4.86
N GLY A 79 8.45 -3.72 5.87
CA GLY A 79 8.46 -4.32 7.19
C GLY A 79 7.97 -5.78 7.17
N ILE A 80 8.66 -6.66 7.89
CA ILE A 80 8.31 -8.08 7.99
C ILE A 80 7.33 -8.27 9.15
N PRO A 81 6.16 -8.91 8.94
CA PRO A 81 5.22 -9.24 10.02
C PRO A 81 5.88 -9.97 11.18
N SER A 82 5.73 -9.41 12.38
CA SER A 82 6.25 -9.95 13.63
C SER A 82 5.13 -10.35 14.59
N GLU A 83 5.51 -10.90 15.75
CA GLU A 83 4.56 -11.19 16.85
C GLU A 83 4.12 -9.91 17.60
N TYR A 84 4.60 -8.73 17.20
CA TYR A 84 4.21 -7.47 17.81
C TYR A 84 2.69 -7.30 17.74
N ARG A 85 2.09 -6.95 18.88
CA ARG A 85 0.66 -6.66 19.00
C ARG A 85 0.46 -5.16 18.99
N LEU A 86 -0.34 -4.69 18.04
CA LEU A 86 -0.65 -3.28 17.83
C LEU A 86 -1.15 -2.62 19.12
N GLN A 87 -0.73 -1.38 19.34
CA GLN A 87 -1.11 -0.57 20.49
C GLN A 87 -1.91 0.65 20.03
N GLU A 88 -2.75 1.18 20.93
CA GLU A 88 -3.40 2.47 20.70
C GLU A 88 -2.33 3.54 20.42
N GLY A 89 -2.50 4.28 19.33
CA GLY A 89 -1.55 5.32 18.92
C GLY A 89 -0.50 4.87 17.90
N ASP A 90 -0.41 3.58 17.56
CA ASP A 90 0.44 3.12 16.48
C ASP A 90 -0.07 3.59 15.10
N VAL A 91 0.84 3.69 14.14
CA VAL A 91 0.54 3.83 12.71
C VAL A 91 1.12 2.63 11.98
N ILE A 92 0.30 1.94 11.20
CA ILE A 92 0.70 0.75 10.46
C ILE A 92 0.49 0.93 8.95
N GLY A 93 1.56 0.78 8.18
CA GLY A 93 1.51 0.65 6.73
C GLY A 93 1.27 -0.80 6.32
N TYR A 94 0.28 -1.03 5.45
CA TYR A 94 0.09 -2.29 4.75
C TYR A 94 0.38 -2.12 3.27
N ASP A 95 1.23 -2.98 2.75
CA ASP A 95 1.57 -3.04 1.32
C ASP A 95 1.33 -4.46 0.81
N ILE A 96 0.46 -4.56 -0.20
CA ILE A 96 -0.08 -5.83 -0.70
C ILE A 96 0.11 -5.91 -2.21
N GLY A 97 0.77 -7.00 -2.62
CA GLY A 97 0.86 -7.42 -4.00
C GLY A 97 0.09 -8.71 -4.25
N THR A 98 -0.61 -8.78 -5.37
CA THR A 98 -1.26 -10.01 -5.85
C THR A 98 -0.80 -10.39 -7.23
N GLU A 99 -0.91 -11.67 -7.56
CA GLU A 99 -0.80 -12.19 -8.91
C GLU A 99 -2.04 -13.03 -9.23
N LEU A 100 -2.77 -12.63 -10.28
CA LEU A 100 -3.93 -13.33 -10.81
C LEU A 100 -3.74 -13.55 -12.31
N GLU A 101 -3.71 -14.80 -12.74
CA GLU A 101 -3.51 -15.19 -14.15
C GLU A 101 -2.27 -14.55 -14.81
N GLY A 102 -1.18 -14.37 -14.06
CA GLY A 102 0.04 -13.71 -14.54
C GLY A 102 -0.01 -12.17 -14.58
N TYR A 103 -1.07 -11.54 -14.06
CA TYR A 103 -1.20 -10.09 -13.91
C TYR A 103 -1.12 -9.68 -12.45
N PHE A 104 -0.47 -8.55 -12.21
CA PHE A 104 -0.16 -8.10 -10.86
C PHE A 104 -1.02 -6.91 -10.45
N GLY A 105 -1.48 -6.93 -9.21
CA GLY A 105 -2.00 -5.76 -8.51
C GLY A 105 -1.07 -5.37 -7.39
N ASP A 106 -1.02 -4.07 -7.07
CA ASP A 106 -0.10 -3.52 -6.07
C ASP A 106 -0.65 -2.21 -5.52
N ALA A 107 -0.81 -2.13 -4.20
CA ALA A 107 -1.17 -0.90 -3.51
C ALA A 107 -0.85 -1.01 -2.01
N ALA A 108 -0.66 0.18 -1.41
CA ALA A 108 -0.41 0.31 0.01
C ALA A 108 -1.30 1.40 0.65
N ILE A 109 -1.58 1.25 1.94
CA ILE A 109 -2.24 2.27 2.77
C ILE A 109 -1.55 2.38 4.13
N SER A 110 -1.66 3.55 4.77
CA SER A 110 -1.31 3.75 6.18
C SER A 110 -2.59 3.86 7.01
N VAL A 111 -2.66 3.11 8.11
CA VAL A 111 -3.83 3.01 8.97
C VAL A 111 -3.45 3.42 10.40
N PRO A 112 -4.18 4.37 11.03
CA PRO A 112 -4.01 4.65 12.44
C PRO A 112 -4.63 3.54 13.29
N VAL A 113 -3.96 3.13 14.36
CA VAL A 113 -4.48 2.17 15.33
C VAL A 113 -5.16 2.92 16.48
N GLY A 114 -6.50 2.96 16.42
CA GLY A 114 -7.28 3.78 17.35
C GLY A 114 -7.04 5.27 17.12
N ALA A 115 -6.95 6.05 18.20
CA ALA A 115 -6.59 7.45 18.17
C ALA A 115 -5.06 7.62 18.12
N VAL A 116 -4.56 8.36 17.13
CA VAL A 116 -3.13 8.70 16.97
C VAL A 116 -2.91 10.18 17.24
N SER A 117 -1.66 10.63 17.26
CA SER A 117 -1.35 12.04 17.50
C SER A 117 -1.81 12.91 16.31
N ALA A 118 -2.08 14.19 16.55
CA ALA A 118 -2.40 15.13 15.48
C ALA A 118 -1.26 15.25 14.44
N ALA A 119 -0.01 15.00 14.84
CA ALA A 119 1.13 14.97 13.93
C ALA A 119 1.06 13.76 12.99
N ASP A 120 0.68 12.59 13.51
CA ASP A 120 0.51 11.36 12.72
C ASP A 120 -0.70 11.46 11.80
N GLU A 121 -1.82 12.01 12.27
CA GLU A 121 -2.98 12.30 11.42
C GLU A 121 -2.60 13.21 10.25
N ALA A 122 -1.83 14.27 10.52
CA ALA A 122 -1.36 15.19 9.49
C ALA A 122 -0.40 14.54 8.50
N LEU A 123 0.48 13.63 8.96
CA LEU A 123 1.40 12.87 8.10
C LEU A 123 0.64 11.93 7.18
N ILE A 124 -0.30 11.14 7.72
CA ILE A 124 -1.15 10.22 6.95
C ILE A 124 -1.96 11.01 5.92
N ALA A 125 -2.55 12.13 6.32
CA ALA A 125 -3.28 13.01 5.41
C ALA A 125 -2.38 13.58 4.31
N CYS A 126 -1.16 14.02 4.63
CA CYS A 126 -0.22 14.50 3.62
C CYS A 126 0.12 13.43 2.58
N ALA A 127 0.42 12.20 3.02
CA ALA A 127 0.73 11.10 2.10
C ALA A 127 -0.47 10.77 1.19
N LYS A 128 -1.67 10.64 1.78
CA LYS A 128 -2.90 10.35 1.06
C LYS A 128 -3.27 11.46 0.06
N ASP A 129 -3.26 12.71 0.49
CA ASP A 129 -3.62 13.85 -0.34
C ASP A 129 -2.62 14.01 -1.50
N THR A 130 -1.33 13.74 -1.27
CA THR A 130 -0.32 13.74 -2.33
C THR A 130 -0.60 12.67 -3.38
N LEU A 131 -1.01 11.46 -2.96
CA LEU A 131 -1.38 10.38 -3.88
C LEU A 131 -2.54 10.81 -4.79
N TYR A 132 -3.61 11.36 -4.22
CA TYR A 132 -4.76 11.80 -5.02
C TYR A 132 -4.42 12.99 -5.92
N PHE A 133 -3.67 13.97 -5.41
CA PHE A 133 -3.15 15.08 -6.22
C PHE A 133 -2.32 14.57 -7.41
N ALA A 134 -1.47 13.57 -7.19
CA ALA A 134 -0.67 12.97 -8.25
C ALA A 134 -1.55 12.28 -9.30
N ILE A 135 -2.53 11.47 -8.88
CA ILE A 135 -3.49 10.80 -9.76
C ILE A 135 -4.23 11.82 -10.63
N ASP A 136 -4.75 12.89 -10.02
CA ASP A 136 -5.51 13.93 -10.71
C ASP A 136 -4.65 14.78 -11.66
N SER A 137 -3.33 14.85 -11.42
CA SER A 137 -2.39 15.61 -12.24
C SER A 137 -1.91 14.87 -13.50
N ILE A 138 -2.05 13.54 -13.55
CA ILE A 138 -1.53 12.71 -14.65
C ILE A 138 -2.29 13.01 -15.95
N LYS A 139 -1.54 13.26 -17.02
CA LYS A 139 -2.07 13.50 -18.37
C LYS A 139 -1.11 13.01 -19.46
N GLU A 140 -1.65 12.78 -20.65
CA GLU A 140 -0.85 12.41 -21.82
C GLU A 140 0.26 13.44 -22.09
N GLY A 141 1.46 12.94 -22.40
CA GLY A 141 2.63 13.77 -22.69
C GLY A 141 3.38 14.30 -21.45
N MET A 142 2.85 14.12 -20.24
CA MET A 142 3.54 14.49 -18.99
C MET A 142 4.74 13.58 -18.75
N ARG A 143 5.88 14.15 -18.34
CA ARG A 143 7.06 13.36 -17.97
C ARG A 143 6.98 12.95 -16.49
N PHE A 144 7.48 11.75 -16.17
CA PHE A 144 7.56 11.28 -14.78
C PHE A 144 8.25 12.28 -13.83
N LYS A 145 9.33 12.95 -14.28
CA LYS A 145 10.02 13.97 -13.47
C LYS A 145 9.15 15.18 -13.14
N GLU A 146 8.19 15.52 -14.00
CA GLU A 146 7.25 16.62 -13.74
C GLU A 146 6.27 16.21 -12.65
N LEU A 147 5.78 14.97 -12.68
CA LEU A 147 4.93 14.41 -11.63
C LEU A 147 5.67 14.32 -10.30
N SER A 148 6.89 13.77 -10.29
CA SER A 148 7.73 13.69 -9.09
C SER A 148 7.98 15.06 -8.47
N LYS A 149 8.27 16.07 -9.29
CA LYS A 149 8.47 17.44 -8.83
C LYS A 149 7.20 18.04 -8.23
N ALA A 150 6.04 17.83 -8.89
CA ALA A 150 4.75 18.29 -8.37
C ALA A 150 4.41 17.65 -7.01
N MET A 151 4.66 16.35 -6.84
CA MET A 151 4.49 15.65 -5.56
C MET A 151 5.45 16.17 -4.48
N GLU A 152 6.73 16.36 -4.82
CA GLU A 152 7.73 16.91 -3.89
C GLU A 152 7.33 18.29 -3.38
N ASP A 153 6.85 19.17 -4.27
CA ASP A 153 6.41 20.51 -3.91
C ASP A 153 5.16 20.47 -3.02
N PHE A 154 4.17 19.64 -3.37
CA PHE A 154 2.95 19.44 -2.56
C PHE A 154 3.29 18.97 -1.13
N ILE A 155 4.20 18.00 -0.99
CA ILE A 155 4.65 17.50 0.32
C ILE A 155 5.35 18.60 1.13
N LYS A 156 6.25 19.36 0.49
CA LYS A 156 7.02 20.42 1.16
C LYS A 156 6.15 21.60 1.59
N GLU A 157 5.16 21.98 0.78
CA GLU A 157 4.20 23.04 1.12
C GLU A 157 3.37 22.68 2.36
N ARG A 158 3.16 21.39 2.62
CA ARG A 158 2.54 20.88 3.85
C ARG A 158 3.49 20.77 5.05
N GLY A 159 4.76 21.12 4.88
CA GLY A 159 5.76 21.09 5.96
C GLY A 159 6.40 19.71 6.19
N PHE A 160 6.23 18.76 5.27
CA PHE A 160 6.84 17.44 5.34
C PHE A 160 8.05 17.30 4.41
N VAL A 161 8.81 16.23 4.58
CA VAL A 161 9.98 15.90 3.76
C VAL A 161 9.72 14.62 2.99
N PRO A 162 9.82 14.62 1.64
CA PRO A 162 9.66 13.40 0.87
C PRO A 162 10.85 12.46 1.06
N LEU A 163 10.57 11.15 0.98
CA LEU A 163 11.59 10.12 0.90
C LEU A 163 12.35 10.25 -0.43
N ARG A 164 13.64 9.87 -0.42
CA ARG A 164 14.57 10.01 -1.57
C ARG A 164 14.81 8.70 -2.27
#